data_AF-A0A959YXT1-F1
#
_entry.id   AF-A0A959YXT1-F1
#
_cell.length_a   1.000
_cell.length_b   1.000
_cell.length_c   1.000
_cell.angle_alpha   90.00
_cell.angle_beta   90.00
_cell.angle_gamma   90.00
#
_symmetry.space_group_name_H-M   'P 1'
#
loop_
_entity.id
_entity.type
_entity.pdbx_description
1 polymer ?
#
loop_
_entity_poly.entity_id
_entity_poly.type
_entity_poly.pdbx_seq_one_letter_code
_entity_poly.pdbx_strand_id
1 'polypeptide(L)'
;MTRSAILLLLLGLLPGLLPAQVSEVGITGGVTYYVGDLNPLAHFPKNTKPAIGALWRYNINSRYCFRLQALYSNLEAWDEDSDDPLQQVRNLHFRTRLFEAAGLFEINFFKYRGTDKDSKRWTPFVFGGLAYFHT
;
A
#
# COMPACT_ATOMS: atom_id res chain seq x y z
N MET A 1 28.46 -23.63 -5.91
CA MET A 1 27.54 -23.84 -4.76
C MET A 1 27.99 -23.14 -3.47
N THR A 2 29.17 -22.50 -3.42
CA THR A 2 29.75 -21.94 -2.18
C THR A 2 29.35 -20.49 -1.87
N ARG A 3 29.09 -19.65 -2.89
CA ARG A 3 28.74 -18.22 -2.68
C ARG A 3 27.33 -18.02 -2.08
N SER A 4 26.36 -18.83 -2.51
CA SER A 4 24.98 -18.76 -2.00
C SER A 4 24.86 -19.22 -0.55
N ALA A 5 25.68 -20.19 -0.13
CA ALA A 5 25.71 -20.68 1.25
C ALA A 5 26.29 -19.63 2.21
N ILE A 6 27.32 -18.89 1.78
CA ILE A 6 27.91 -17.79 2.56
C ILE A 6 26.90 -16.66 2.74
N LEU A 7 26.13 -16.33 1.69
CA LEU A 7 25.08 -15.30 1.75
C LEU A 7 23.97 -15.68 2.74
N LEU A 8 23.55 -16.95 2.74
CA LEU A 8 22.54 -17.47 3.67
C LEU A 8 23.04 -17.51 5.12
N LEU A 9 24.32 -17.83 5.32
CA LEU A 9 24.96 -17.83 6.64
C LEU A 9 25.09 -16.40 7.20
N LEU A 10 25.49 -15.43 6.37
CA LEU A 10 25.54 -14.00 6.72
C LEU A 10 24.15 -13.44 7.03
N LEU A 11 23.11 -13.89 6.30
CA LEU A 11 21.72 -13.49 6.57
C LEU A 11 21.22 -14.02 7.92
N GLY A 12 21.67 -15.20 8.35
CA GLY A 12 21.31 -15.83 9.62
C GLY A 12 21.98 -15.24 10.87
N LEU A 13 23.08 -14.49 10.71
CA LEU A 13 23.86 -13.89 11.82
C LEU A 13 23.42 -12.46 12.21
N LEU A 14 22.55 -11.84 11.41
CA LEU A 14 22.03 -10.48 11.65
C LEU A 14 21.03 -10.29 12.83
N PRO A 15 20.28 -11.30 13.35
CA PRO A 15 19.18 -11.02 14.27
C PRO A 15 19.58 -10.82 15.74
N GLY A 16 20.85 -11.00 16.12
CA GLY A 16 21.27 -11.04 17.54
C GLY A 16 21.72 -9.72 18.18
N LEU A 17 21.90 -8.64 17.41
CA LEU A 17 22.57 -7.41 17.88
C LEU A 17 21.74 -6.12 17.77
N LEU A 18 20.49 -6.20 17.30
CA LEU A 18 19.66 -5.02 17.06
C LEU A 18 18.59 -4.88 18.15
N PRO A 19 18.35 -3.68 18.70
CA PRO A 19 17.20 -3.44 19.58
C PRO A 19 15.90 -3.96 18.95
N ALA A 20 15.06 -4.58 19.78
CA ALA A 20 13.82 -5.26 19.41
C ALA A 20 13.05 -4.55 18.27
N GLN A 21 12.77 -5.29 17.19
CA GLN A 21 12.17 -4.87 15.91
C GLN A 21 11.33 -3.57 15.98
N VAL A 22 12.01 -2.43 15.81
CA VAL A 22 11.37 -1.13 15.63
C VAL A 22 10.84 -1.03 14.20
N SER A 23 11.48 -1.70 13.26
CA SER A 23 11.13 -1.64 11.84
C SER A 23 10.54 -2.96 11.31
N GLU A 24 9.58 -2.84 10.40
CA GLU A 24 8.93 -3.95 9.70
C GLU A 24 8.99 -3.69 8.18
N VAL A 25 9.25 -4.74 7.40
CA VAL A 25 9.14 -4.71 5.93
C VAL A 25 8.05 -5.69 5.54
N GLY A 26 7.19 -5.29 4.61
CA GLY A 26 6.09 -6.12 4.14
C GLY A 26 5.74 -5.87 2.68
N ILE A 27 4.85 -6.71 2.17
CA ILE A 27 4.19 -6.52 0.88
C ILE A 27 2.79 -5.96 1.12
N THR A 28 2.29 -5.21 0.15
CA THR A 28 0.91 -4.70 0.12
C THR A 28 0.25 -5.09 -1.19
N GLY A 29 -1.07 -5.29 -1.14
CA GLY A 29 -1.88 -5.62 -2.30
C GLY A 29 -3.26 -5.02 -2.15
N GLY A 30 -3.88 -4.68 -3.27
CA GLY A 30 -5.21 -4.08 -3.30
C GLY A 30 -5.71 -3.92 -4.72
N VAL A 31 -6.61 -2.96 -4.90
CA VAL A 31 -7.16 -2.62 -6.21
C VAL A 31 -7.18 -1.10 -6.39
N THR A 32 -7.11 -0.65 -7.64
CA THR A 32 -7.18 0.75 -8.03
C THR A 32 -8.27 0.94 -9.08
N TYR A 33 -9.01 2.03 -8.97
CA TYR A 33 -9.98 2.49 -9.95
C TYR A 33 -9.95 4.01 -10.01
N TYR A 34 -10.28 4.57 -11.19
CA TYR A 34 -10.31 6.01 -11.40
C TYR A 34 -11.64 6.58 -10.91
N VAL A 35 -11.59 7.75 -10.26
CA VAL A 35 -12.75 8.57 -9.94
C VAL A 35 -12.47 9.99 -10.44
N GLY A 36 -13.33 10.50 -11.31
CA GLY A 36 -13.16 11.79 -11.99
C GLY A 36 -14.05 11.89 -13.22
N ASP A 37 -13.64 12.64 -14.24
CA ASP A 37 -14.50 13.05 -15.37
C ASP A 37 -15.06 11.90 -16.21
N LEU A 38 -14.32 10.79 -16.36
CA LEU A 38 -14.77 9.56 -17.03
C LEU A 38 -15.53 8.60 -16.09
N ASN A 39 -15.40 8.76 -14.78
CA ASN A 39 -16.11 7.95 -13.79
C ASN A 39 -16.39 8.78 -12.52
N PRO A 40 -17.49 9.55 -12.50
CA PRO A 40 -17.69 10.54 -11.44
C PRO A 40 -18.08 9.91 -10.09
N LEU A 41 -18.79 8.78 -10.11
CA LEU A 41 -19.47 8.24 -8.92
C LEU A 41 -19.27 6.73 -8.72
N ALA A 42 -18.88 5.96 -9.74
CA ALA A 42 -18.86 4.52 -9.61
C ALA A 42 -17.65 4.06 -8.80
N HIS A 43 -17.90 3.39 -7.69
CA HIS A 43 -16.88 2.67 -6.95
C HIS A 43 -16.79 1.23 -7.48
N PHE A 44 -15.56 0.76 -7.68
CA PHE A 44 -15.29 -0.58 -8.22
C PHE A 44 -15.92 -0.86 -9.61
N PRO A 45 -15.70 0.02 -10.61
CA PRO A 45 -16.15 -0.23 -11.98
C PRO A 45 -15.48 -1.48 -12.56
N LYS A 46 -16.00 -2.00 -13.68
CA LYS A 46 -15.44 -3.17 -14.39
C LYS A 46 -13.94 -3.05 -14.67
N ASN A 47 -13.47 -1.81 -14.84
CA ASN A 47 -12.08 -1.48 -15.16
C ASN A 47 -11.14 -1.37 -13.95
N THR A 48 -11.58 -1.85 -12.78
CA THR A 48 -10.76 -1.95 -11.57
C THR A 48 -9.55 -2.87 -11.79
N LYS A 49 -8.35 -2.41 -11.43
CA LYS A 49 -7.10 -3.16 -11.62
C LYS A 49 -6.46 -3.56 -10.30
N PRO A 50 -5.76 -4.71 -10.26
CA PRO A 50 -4.98 -5.08 -9.09
C PRO A 50 -3.78 -4.15 -8.91
N ALA A 51 -3.51 -3.78 -7.67
CA ALA A 51 -2.33 -3.04 -7.25
C ALA A 51 -1.49 -3.91 -6.31
N ILE A 52 -0.17 -3.83 -6.47
CA ILE A 52 0.78 -4.53 -5.61
C ILE A 52 1.91 -3.58 -5.23
N GLY A 53 2.50 -3.80 -4.06
CA GLY A 53 3.57 -2.96 -3.59
C GLY A 53 4.35 -3.53 -2.44
N ALA A 54 5.27 -2.72 -1.95
CA ALA A 54 6.03 -2.97 -0.75
C ALA A 54 5.82 -1.83 0.24
N LEU A 55 5.93 -2.17 1.52
CA LEU A 55 5.90 -1.20 2.61
C LEU A 55 7.06 -1.42 3.56
N TRP A 56 7.51 -0.33 4.15
CA TRP A 56 8.40 -0.31 5.29
C TRP A 56 7.75 0.51 6.39
N ARG A 57 7.74 -0.01 7.62
CA ARG A 57 7.17 0.63 8.79
C ARG A 57 8.24 0.82 9.85
N TYR A 58 8.23 1.96 10.51
CA TYR A 58 9.03 2.28 11.67
C TYR A 58 8.08 2.60 12.84
N ASN A 59 7.99 1.67 13.78
CA ASN A 59 7.11 1.73 14.93
C ASN A 59 7.78 2.52 16.05
N ILE A 60 7.42 3.79 16.22
CA ILE A 60 7.93 4.63 17.31
C ILE A 60 7.48 4.07 18.66
N ASN A 61 6.23 3.60 18.73
CA ASN A 61 5.69 2.84 19.86
C ASN A 61 4.52 1.95 19.39
N SER A 62 3.78 1.35 20.33
CA SER A 62 2.62 0.50 20.01
C SER A 62 1.41 1.24 19.40
N ARG A 63 1.45 2.58 19.37
CA ARG A 63 0.39 3.45 18.83
C ARG A 63 0.82 4.19 17.56
N TYR A 64 2.03 4.69 17.49
CA TYR A 64 2.50 5.54 16.39
C TYR A 64 3.51 4.81 15.52
N CYS A 65 3.29 4.87 14.21
CA CYS A 65 4.14 4.26 13.21
C CYS A 65 4.33 5.20 12.02
N PHE A 66 5.55 5.27 11.50
CA PHE A 66 5.84 5.90 10.22
C PHE A 66 5.91 4.81 9.14
N ARG A 67 5.18 4.96 8.03
CA ARG A 67 5.17 4.02 6.91
C ARG A 67 5.66 4.70 5.64
N LEU A 68 6.61 4.06 4.97
CA LEU A 68 6.90 4.29 3.57
C LEU A 68 6.23 3.17 2.76
N GLN A 69 5.61 3.51 1.64
CA GLN A 69 5.06 2.54 0.71
C GLN A 69 5.39 2.89 -0.73
N ALA A 70 5.56 1.86 -1.55
CA ALA A 70 5.61 1.97 -2.99
C ALA A 70 4.56 1.03 -3.57
N LEU A 71 3.69 1.55 -4.45
CA LEU A 71 2.65 0.78 -5.14
C LEU A 71 2.84 0.88 -6.65
N TYR A 72 2.54 -0.22 -7.33
CA TYR A 72 2.50 -0.32 -8.78
C TYR A 72 1.15 -0.88 -9.21
N SER A 73 0.49 -0.20 -10.14
CA SER A 73 -0.80 -0.61 -10.69
C SER A 73 -0.98 -0.11 -12.12
N ASN A 74 -2.05 -0.55 -12.78
CA ASN A 74 -2.58 0.11 -13.97
C ASN A 74 -3.82 0.90 -13.59
N LEU A 75 -4.02 2.05 -14.22
CA LEU A 75 -5.22 2.87 -14.07
C LEU A 75 -5.84 3.09 -15.45
N GLU A 76 -7.13 2.79 -15.57
CA GLU A 76 -7.87 2.99 -16.81
C GLU A 76 -9.33 3.35 -16.53
N ALA A 77 -9.94 4.06 -17.47
CA ALA A 77 -11.36 4.40 -17.47
C ALA A 77 -11.84 4.59 -18.91
N TRP A 78 -13.11 4.28 -19.13
CA TRP A 78 -13.75 4.22 -20.44
C TRP A 78 -15.15 4.79 -20.34
N ASP A 79 -15.47 5.77 -21.17
CA ASP A 79 -16.80 6.38 -21.24
C ASP A 79 -17.89 5.40 -21.72
N GLU A 80 -17.53 4.40 -22.53
CA GLU A 80 -18.45 3.36 -23.02
C GLU A 80 -19.07 2.52 -21.89
N ASP A 81 -18.40 2.46 -20.73
CA ASP A 81 -18.90 1.77 -19.54
C ASP A 81 -19.77 2.68 -18.64
N SER A 82 -19.95 3.95 -18.99
CA SER A 82 -20.75 4.90 -18.21
C SER A 82 -22.24 4.73 -18.47
N ASP A 83 -23.08 4.97 -17.46
CA ASP A 83 -24.54 5.00 -17.60
C ASP A 83 -25.04 6.31 -18.24
N ASP A 84 -24.16 7.30 -18.42
CA ASP A 84 -24.48 8.60 -19.01
C ASP A 84 -24.39 8.56 -20.55
N PRO A 85 -25.50 8.74 -21.28
CA PRO A 85 -25.48 8.74 -22.75
C PRO A 85 -24.55 9.80 -23.35
N LEU A 86 -24.32 10.94 -22.68
CA LEU A 86 -23.41 11.97 -23.16
C LEU A 86 -21.96 11.49 -23.09
N GLN A 87 -21.59 10.77 -22.03
CA GLN A 87 -20.28 10.15 -21.91
C GLN A 87 -20.11 9.06 -22.96
N GLN A 88 -21.10 8.18 -23.13
CA GLN A 88 -21.05 7.14 -24.17
C GLN A 88 -20.86 7.72 -25.58
N VAL A 89 -21.51 8.83 -25.92
CA VAL A 89 -21.31 9.53 -27.20
C VAL A 89 -19.92 10.18 -27.30
N ARG A 90 -19.40 10.72 -26.19
CA ARG A 90 -18.06 11.31 -26.10
C ARG A 90 -16.95 10.26 -26.28
N ASN A 91 -17.17 9.04 -25.79
CA ASN A 91 -16.34 7.85 -26.01
C ASN A 91 -14.84 8.03 -25.72
N LEU A 92 -14.49 8.77 -24.66
CA LEU A 92 -13.10 8.91 -24.22
C LEU A 92 -12.65 7.70 -23.40
N HIS A 93 -11.37 7.38 -23.53
CA HIS A 93 -10.73 6.34 -22.75
C HIS A 93 -9.28 6.68 -22.49
N PHE A 94 -8.74 6.19 -21.37
CA PHE A 94 -7.30 6.21 -21.12
C PHE A 94 -6.86 4.93 -20.43
N ARG A 95 -5.59 4.62 -20.58
CA ARG A 95 -4.91 3.57 -19.84
C ARG A 95 -3.48 4.00 -19.55
N THR A 96 -3.10 3.98 -18.28
CA THR A 96 -1.74 4.32 -17.86
C THR A 96 -1.22 3.33 -16.83
N ARG A 97 0.10 3.21 -16.75
CA ARG A 97 0.75 2.61 -15.59
C ARG A 97 0.78 3.66 -14.49
N LEU A 98 0.70 3.23 -13.24
CA LEU A 98 0.73 4.09 -12.08
C LEU A 98 1.76 3.57 -11.11
N PHE A 99 2.74 4.40 -10.81
CA PHE A 99 3.67 4.21 -9.70
C PHE A 99 3.36 5.24 -8.61
N GLU A 100 3.19 4.77 -7.38
CA GLU A 100 2.98 5.60 -6.21
C GLU A 100 4.14 5.39 -5.24
N ALA A 101 4.69 6.49 -4.72
CA ALA A 101 5.55 6.50 -3.55
C ALA A 101 4.89 7.36 -2.48
N ALA A 102 4.63 6.80 -1.29
CA ALA A 102 3.99 7.55 -0.21
C ALA A 102 4.73 7.42 1.12
N GLY A 103 4.73 8.53 1.86
CA GLY A 103 5.16 8.63 3.24
C GLY A 103 3.96 8.94 4.12
N LEU A 104 3.67 8.05 5.05
CA LEU A 104 2.44 8.03 5.85
C LEU A 104 2.80 7.98 7.34
N PHE A 105 1.98 8.64 8.14
CA PHE A 105 1.95 8.49 9.58
C PHE A 105 0.71 7.70 9.97
N GLU A 106 0.87 6.72 10.84
CA GLU A 106 -0.19 5.82 11.31
C GLU A 106 -0.42 5.96 12.81
N ILE A 107 -1.69 5.94 13.19
CA ILE A 107 -2.15 5.92 14.56
C ILE A 107 -2.98 4.66 14.78
N ASN A 108 -2.45 3.75 15.58
CA ASN A 108 -3.08 2.52 16.02
C ASN A 108 -3.86 2.75 17.33
N PHE A 109 -5.14 2.36 17.35
CA PHE A 109 -6.00 2.56 18.52
C PHE A 109 -5.68 1.61 19.69
N PHE A 110 -5.30 0.36 19.40
CA PHE A 110 -4.96 -0.64 20.41
C PHE A 110 -3.45 -0.91 20.45
N LYS A 111 -2.96 -1.24 21.64
CA LYS A 111 -1.58 -1.68 21.81
C LYS A 111 -1.46 -3.09 21.24
N TYR A 112 -0.86 -3.22 20.06
CA TYR A 112 -0.65 -4.51 19.40
C TYR A 112 0.77 -5.09 19.62
N ARG A 113 1.69 -4.26 20.13
CA ARG A 113 3.06 -4.64 20.50
C ARG A 113 3.25 -4.40 22.00
N GLY A 114 3.08 -5.44 22.81
CA GLY A 114 3.32 -5.42 24.25
C GLY A 114 3.33 -6.82 24.85
N THR A 115 4.14 -7.04 25.88
CA THR A 115 4.19 -8.30 26.66
C THR A 115 3.04 -8.38 27.69
N ASP A 116 2.21 -7.33 27.77
CA ASP A 116 1.07 -7.26 28.69
C ASP A 116 -0.11 -8.09 28.19
N LYS A 117 -0.90 -8.61 29.15
CA LYS A 117 -2.11 -9.42 28.90
C LYS A 117 -3.18 -8.72 28.06
N ASP A 118 -3.14 -7.38 27.99
CA ASP A 118 -4.09 -6.57 27.22
C ASP A 118 -3.67 -6.30 25.78
N SER A 119 -2.51 -6.83 25.34
CA SER A 119 -2.07 -6.73 23.95
C SER A 119 -3.05 -7.45 23.01
N LYS A 120 -3.50 -6.75 21.97
CA LYS A 120 -4.40 -7.33 20.95
C LYS A 120 -3.59 -7.68 19.70
N ARG A 121 -3.89 -8.82 19.09
CA ARG A 121 -3.21 -9.26 17.85
C ARG A 121 -3.53 -8.39 16.63
N TRP A 122 -4.55 -7.54 16.74
CA TRP A 122 -4.98 -6.62 15.70
C TRP A 122 -5.33 -5.27 16.33
N THR A 123 -5.21 -4.22 15.53
CA THR A 123 -5.64 -2.87 15.91
C THR A 123 -6.24 -2.20 14.69
N PRO A 124 -7.41 -1.54 14.81
CA PRO A 124 -7.79 -0.57 13.81
C PRO A 124 -6.76 0.56 13.82
N PHE A 125 -6.56 1.18 12.67
CA PHE A 125 -5.62 2.29 12.52
C PHE A 125 -6.19 3.34 11.57
N VAL A 126 -5.78 4.58 11.80
CA VAL A 126 -5.96 5.68 10.84
C VAL A 126 -4.58 6.10 10.36
N PHE A 127 -4.51 6.58 9.13
CA PHE A 127 -3.26 7.03 8.56
C PHE A 127 -3.46 8.30 7.72
N GLY A 128 -2.41 9.07 7.58
CA GLY A 128 -2.39 10.27 6.75
C GLY A 128 -0.97 10.63 6.36
N GLY A 129 -0.79 11.28 5.21
CA GLY A 129 0.52 11.67 4.73
C GLY A 129 0.50 12.15 3.29
N LEU A 130 1.64 12.05 2.62
CA LEU A 130 1.83 12.52 1.26
C LEU A 130 2.14 11.36 0.34
N ALA A 131 1.52 11.37 -0.85
CA ALA A 131 1.77 10.42 -1.92
C ALA A 131 2.19 11.18 -3.19
N TYR A 132 3.24 10.69 -3.82
CA TYR A 132 3.68 11.11 -5.15
C TYR A 132 3.27 10.05 -6.16
N PHE A 133 2.61 10.48 -7.22
CA PHE A 133 2.16 9.63 -8.31
C PHE A 133 2.92 9.95 -9.59
N HIS A 134 3.39 8.91 -10.27
CA HIS A 134 4.01 8.99 -11.58
C HIS A 134 3.33 8.01 -12.53
N THR A 135 2.99 8.51 -13.73
CA THR A 135 2.22 7.80 -14.75
C THR A 135 3.00 7.67 -16.05
#